data_AF-A0AAF0BGD9-F1
#
_entry.id   AF-A0AAF0BGD9-F1
#
_cell.length_a   1.000
_cell.length_b   1.000
_cell.length_c   1.000
_cell.angle_alpha   90.00
_cell.angle_beta   90.00
_cell.angle_gamma   90.00
#
_symmetry.space_group_name_H-M   'P 1'
#
loop_
_entity.id
_entity.type
_entity.pdbx_description
1 polymer ?
#
loop_
_entity_poly.entity_id
_entity_poly.type
_entity_poly.pdbx_seq_one_letter_code
_entity_poly.pdbx_strand_id
1 'polypeptide(L)'
;MKRTYSIAVAFGCAVASLGALPVVTPAAVAQAVSESMEERQLQAQIIALAQAGNTAGIQQLVGIKLAQGKGAMVAKVAKSIAAMGQSLASSDTQSSAALINVALTLANNPAVAAADNTLVDAVGEAAANAAYAMTATDPASSANIQSFVASINNGPLQMAYMNANVGGGSNTQTVQTAQNTQQATQQNTTTVVRVVPQPVTPEVPVIVEPNPDQSGSPT
;
A
#
# COMPACT_ATOMS: atom_id res chain seq x y z
N MET A 1 -50.65 33.26 -3.97
CA MET A 1 -49.66 34.19 -4.56
C MET A 1 -48.32 33.94 -3.89
N LYS A 2 -47.37 33.30 -4.59
CA LYS A 2 -46.04 32.94 -4.06
C LYS A 2 -45.14 34.18 -4.09
N ARG A 3 -44.54 34.53 -2.94
CA ARG A 3 -43.56 35.61 -2.81
C ARG A 3 -42.17 35.05 -3.14
N THR A 4 -41.61 35.49 -4.25
CA THR A 4 -40.20 35.31 -4.61
C THR A 4 -39.41 36.41 -3.92
N TYR A 5 -38.49 36.07 -3.03
CA TYR A 5 -37.53 37.01 -2.46
C TYR A 5 -36.25 36.96 -3.29
N SER A 6 -36.04 37.97 -4.12
CA SER A 6 -34.74 38.27 -4.73
C SER A 6 -33.94 39.10 -3.75
N ILE A 7 -32.93 38.52 -3.12
CA ILE A 7 -31.92 39.30 -2.39
C ILE A 7 -30.80 39.63 -3.38
N ALA A 8 -30.83 40.87 -3.88
CA ALA A 8 -29.67 41.53 -4.44
C ALA A 8 -28.85 42.09 -3.28
N VAL A 9 -27.56 41.74 -3.19
CA VAL A 9 -26.60 42.51 -2.39
C VAL A 9 -25.47 42.97 -3.30
N ALA A 10 -25.20 44.26 -3.17
CA ALA A 10 -24.56 45.13 -4.13
C ALA A 10 -23.05 44.98 -4.23
N PHE A 11 -22.57 45.40 -5.39
CA PHE A 11 -21.19 45.78 -5.70
C PHE A 11 -20.61 46.73 -4.64
N GLY A 12 -19.51 46.31 -4.02
CA GLY A 12 -18.57 47.17 -3.31
C GLY A 12 -17.23 47.15 -4.04
N CYS A 13 -16.99 48.18 -4.85
CA CYS A 13 -15.73 48.42 -5.53
C CYS A 13 -14.76 49.10 -4.55
N ALA A 14 -13.61 48.48 -4.27
CA ALA A 14 -12.45 49.16 -3.69
C ALA A 14 -11.20 48.60 -4.38
N VAL A 15 -10.65 49.40 -5.29
CA VAL A 15 -9.42 49.11 -6.03
C VAL A 15 -8.24 49.63 -5.21
N ALA A 16 -7.36 48.74 -4.76
CA ALA A 16 -6.01 49.12 -4.32
C ALA A 16 -5.03 47.95 -4.48
N SER A 17 -3.92 48.24 -5.16
CA SER A 17 -2.70 47.46 -5.38
C SER A 17 -2.72 46.37 -6.46
N LEU A 18 -1.89 46.60 -7.48
CA LEU A 18 -1.54 45.67 -8.56
C LEU A 18 -0.77 44.47 -7.99
N GLY A 19 -1.45 43.34 -7.88
CA GLY A 19 -0.89 42.00 -7.92
C GLY A 19 -1.92 41.15 -8.65
N ALA A 20 -1.54 40.49 -9.74
CA ALA A 20 -2.46 39.74 -10.58
C ALA A 20 -3.27 38.73 -9.76
N LEU A 21 -4.51 39.09 -9.40
CA LEU A 21 -5.47 38.14 -8.86
C LEU A 21 -5.90 37.26 -10.04
N PRO A 22 -5.81 35.92 -9.93
CA PRO A 22 -6.29 35.05 -10.99
C PRO A 22 -7.77 35.32 -11.19
N VAL A 23 -8.14 35.82 -12.37
CA VAL A 23 -9.52 35.85 -12.83
C VAL A 23 -9.93 34.40 -12.99
N VAL A 24 -10.50 33.81 -11.94
CA VAL A 24 -11.07 32.46 -12.01
C VAL A 24 -12.29 32.57 -12.92
N THR A 25 -12.14 32.12 -14.15
CA THR A 25 -13.22 32.19 -15.13
C THR A 25 -14.38 31.29 -14.67
N PRO A 26 -15.65 31.61 -14.99
CA PRO A 26 -16.79 30.75 -14.66
C PRO A 26 -16.62 29.31 -15.17
N ALA A 27 -15.87 29.11 -16.27
CA ALA A 27 -15.49 27.80 -16.79
C ALA A 27 -14.54 27.03 -15.85
N ALA A 28 -13.55 27.70 -15.24
CA ALA A 28 -12.66 27.10 -14.26
C ALA A 28 -13.40 26.72 -12.96
N VAL A 29 -14.39 27.52 -12.54
CA VAL A 29 -15.26 27.19 -11.40
C VAL A 29 -16.16 25.99 -11.73
N ALA A 30 -16.79 25.96 -12.90
CA ALA A 30 -17.63 24.84 -13.33
C ALA A 30 -16.84 23.54 -13.46
N GLN A 31 -15.61 23.62 -13.97
CA GLN A 31 -14.71 22.47 -14.09
C GLN A 31 -14.26 21.97 -12.71
N ALA A 32 -13.88 22.86 -11.78
CA ALA A 32 -13.54 22.49 -10.41
C ALA A 32 -14.73 21.84 -9.65
N VAL A 33 -15.95 22.35 -9.85
CA VAL A 33 -17.16 21.74 -9.28
C VAL A 33 -17.40 20.36 -9.90
N SER A 34 -17.25 20.22 -11.22
CA SER A 34 -17.45 18.92 -11.90
C SER A 34 -16.41 17.87 -11.48
N GLU A 35 -15.15 18.26 -11.32
CA GLU A 35 -14.09 17.38 -10.84
C GLU A 35 -14.34 16.95 -9.38
N SER A 36 -14.81 17.87 -8.54
CA SER A 36 -15.18 17.56 -7.14
C SER A 36 -16.37 16.60 -7.03
N MET A 37 -17.33 16.71 -7.95
CA MET A 37 -18.50 15.83 -8.00
C MET A 37 -18.11 14.42 -8.45
N GLU A 38 -17.24 14.31 -9.45
CA GLU A 38 -16.75 13.01 -9.92
C GLU A 38 -15.91 12.30 -8.85
N GLU A 39 -15.04 13.03 -8.16
CA GLU A 39 -14.26 12.50 -7.03
C GLU A 39 -15.17 11.92 -5.93
N ARG A 40 -16.22 12.68 -5.55
CA ARG A 40 -17.21 12.21 -4.56
C ARG A 40 -17.97 10.98 -5.04
N GLN A 41 -18.34 10.92 -6.32
CA GLN A 41 -19.00 9.75 -6.90
C GLN A 41 -18.09 8.52 -6.91
N LEU A 42 -16.82 8.70 -7.27
CA LEU A 42 -15.81 7.63 -7.24
C LEU A 42 -15.61 7.11 -5.82
N GLN A 43 -15.44 8.01 -4.84
CA GLN A 43 -15.33 7.66 -3.43
C GLN A 43 -16.55 6.89 -2.93
N ALA A 44 -17.77 7.37 -3.21
CA ALA A 44 -18.99 6.69 -2.80
C ALA A 44 -19.11 5.29 -3.40
N GLN A 45 -18.77 5.11 -4.69
CA GLN A 45 -18.78 3.79 -5.33
C GLN A 45 -17.74 2.85 -4.72
N ILE A 46 -16.52 3.33 -4.46
CA ILE A 46 -15.48 2.51 -3.83
C ILE A 46 -15.92 2.09 -2.42
N ILE A 47 -16.52 2.98 -1.63
CA ILE A 47 -17.04 2.64 -0.30
C ILE A 47 -18.17 1.61 -0.39
N ALA A 48 -19.11 1.78 -1.33
CA ALA A 48 -20.21 0.83 -1.49
C ALA A 48 -19.69 -0.57 -1.88
N LEU A 49 -18.70 -0.63 -2.78
CA LEU A 49 -18.04 -1.88 -3.16
C LEU A 49 -17.22 -2.48 -2.01
N ALA A 50 -16.58 -1.64 -1.20
CA ALA A 50 -15.84 -2.05 0.00
C ALA A 50 -16.75 -2.70 1.03
N GLN A 51 -17.90 -2.07 1.31
CA GLN A 51 -18.93 -2.60 2.20
C GLN A 51 -19.52 -3.92 1.68
N ALA A 52 -19.58 -4.09 0.35
CA ALA A 52 -20.00 -5.34 -0.28
C ALA A 52 -18.88 -6.40 -0.38
N GLY A 53 -17.65 -6.11 0.08
CA GLY A 53 -16.49 -7.01 -0.05
C GLY A 53 -16.05 -7.25 -1.50
N ASN A 54 -16.48 -6.40 -2.44
CA ASN A 54 -16.27 -6.59 -3.88
C ASN A 54 -14.95 -5.97 -4.36
N THR A 55 -13.83 -6.55 -3.94
CA THR A 55 -12.49 -6.09 -4.31
C THR A 55 -12.24 -6.12 -5.82
N ALA A 56 -12.79 -7.11 -6.53
CA ALA A 56 -12.70 -7.19 -7.99
C ALA A 56 -13.40 -6.01 -8.67
N GLY A 57 -14.59 -5.63 -8.20
CA GLY A 57 -15.31 -4.45 -8.67
C GLY A 57 -14.54 -3.16 -8.41
N ILE A 58 -13.86 -3.03 -7.26
CA ILE A 58 -12.98 -1.88 -6.96
C ILE A 58 -11.84 -1.82 -7.96
N GLN A 59 -11.15 -2.94 -8.20
CA GLN A 59 -10.05 -3.00 -9.16
C GLN A 59 -10.50 -2.66 -10.59
N GLN A 60 -11.67 -3.12 -11.00
CA GLN A 60 -12.24 -2.79 -12.31
C GLN A 60 -12.55 -1.30 -12.43
N LEU A 61 -13.20 -0.71 -11.43
CA LEU A 61 -13.52 0.73 -11.41
C LEU A 61 -12.24 1.59 -11.46
N VAL A 62 -11.22 1.20 -10.68
CA VAL A 62 -9.92 1.86 -10.67
C VAL A 62 -9.20 1.72 -12.00
N GLY A 63 -9.21 0.52 -12.59
CA GLY A 63 -8.63 0.27 -13.92
C GLY A 63 -9.27 1.15 -15.00
N ILE A 64 -10.59 1.32 -14.96
CA ILE A 64 -11.32 2.24 -15.87
C ILE A 64 -10.86 3.68 -15.64
N LYS A 65 -10.78 4.16 -14.39
CA LYS A 65 -10.35 5.53 -14.09
C LYS A 65 -8.89 5.79 -14.46
N LEU A 66 -8.01 4.81 -14.26
CA LEU A 66 -6.62 4.88 -14.71
C LEU A 66 -6.51 4.96 -16.23
N ALA A 67 -7.28 4.15 -16.96
CA ALA A 67 -7.33 4.22 -18.42
C ALA A 67 -7.86 5.58 -18.94
N GLN A 68 -8.67 6.28 -18.13
CA GLN A 68 -9.11 7.66 -18.38
C GLN A 68 -8.07 8.74 -17.98
N GLY A 69 -6.87 8.34 -17.54
CA GLY A 69 -5.83 9.26 -17.06
C GLY A 69 -6.09 9.85 -15.67
N LYS A 70 -7.06 9.31 -14.91
CA LYS A 70 -7.51 9.88 -13.62
C LYS A 70 -6.78 9.28 -12.41
N GLY A 71 -5.51 8.89 -12.58
CA GLY A 71 -4.72 8.29 -11.50
C GLY A 71 -4.60 9.17 -10.26
N ALA A 72 -4.39 10.48 -10.43
CA ALA A 72 -4.31 11.43 -9.31
C ALA A 72 -5.65 11.55 -8.55
N MET A 73 -6.79 11.48 -9.25
CA MET A 73 -8.10 11.45 -8.61
C MET A 73 -8.29 10.17 -7.79
N VAL A 74 -7.90 9.01 -8.33
CA VAL A 74 -7.94 7.74 -7.58
C VAL A 74 -7.04 7.81 -6.34
N ALA A 75 -5.84 8.37 -6.46
CA ALA A 75 -4.93 8.55 -5.33
C ALA A 75 -5.53 9.45 -4.24
N LYS A 76 -6.17 10.56 -4.63
CA LYS A 76 -6.86 11.44 -3.70
C LYS A 76 -8.01 10.74 -2.98
N VAL A 77 -8.82 9.96 -3.72
CA VAL A 77 -9.87 9.13 -3.12
C VAL A 77 -9.30 8.09 -2.17
N ALA A 78 -8.20 7.42 -2.53
CA ALA A 78 -7.52 6.47 -1.66
C ALA A 78 -7.06 7.09 -0.33
N LYS A 79 -6.47 8.29 -0.37
CA LYS A 79 -6.12 9.06 0.83
C LYS A 79 -7.34 9.43 1.66
N SER A 80 -8.42 9.89 1.02
CA SER A 80 -9.66 10.21 1.74
C SER A 80 -10.27 8.98 2.41
N ILE A 81 -10.24 7.82 1.76
CA ILE A 81 -10.70 6.55 2.32
C ILE A 81 -9.83 6.11 3.49
N ALA A 82 -8.50 6.24 3.37
CA ALA A 82 -7.57 5.94 4.46
C ALA A 82 -7.84 6.81 5.69
N ALA A 83 -8.03 8.12 5.48
CA ALA A 83 -8.33 9.07 6.55
C ALA A 83 -9.69 8.78 7.22
N MET A 84 -10.73 8.44 6.44
CA MET A 84 -12.02 8.01 7.01
C MET A 84 -11.86 6.73 7.82
N GLY A 85 -11.13 5.74 7.29
CA GLY A 85 -10.79 4.50 7.99
C GLY A 85 -10.13 4.81 9.33
N GLN A 86 -9.04 5.56 9.35
CA GLN A 86 -8.35 5.97 10.56
C GLN A 86 -9.28 6.68 11.57
N SER A 87 -10.15 7.59 11.11
CA SER A 87 -11.07 8.32 12.00
C SER A 87 -12.10 7.43 12.70
N LEU A 88 -12.47 6.31 12.07
CA LEU A 88 -13.42 5.34 12.62
C LEU A 88 -12.77 4.30 13.53
N ALA A 89 -11.43 4.25 13.61
CA ALA A 89 -10.70 3.17 14.26
C ALA A 89 -11.00 3.00 15.77
N SER A 90 -11.56 4.03 16.41
CA SER A 90 -11.95 3.98 17.83
C SER A 90 -13.46 3.82 18.05
N SER A 91 -14.29 3.88 17.00
CA SER A 91 -15.76 3.89 17.11
C SER A 91 -16.45 2.80 16.29
N ASP A 92 -15.87 2.41 15.16
CA ASP A 92 -16.35 1.36 14.27
C ASP A 92 -15.13 0.67 13.63
N THR A 93 -14.57 -0.28 14.38
CA THR A 93 -13.33 -0.98 14.05
C THR A 93 -13.45 -1.83 12.78
N GLN A 94 -14.61 -2.43 12.55
CA GLN A 94 -14.88 -3.25 11.37
C GLN A 94 -14.94 -2.40 10.09
N SER A 95 -15.73 -1.32 10.10
CA SER A 95 -15.79 -0.40 8.96
C SER A 95 -14.45 0.27 8.72
N SER A 96 -13.75 0.63 9.80
CA SER A 96 -12.41 1.19 9.71
C SER A 96 -11.42 0.25 9.01
N ALA A 97 -11.33 -1.02 9.44
CA ALA A 97 -10.44 -2.00 8.82
C ALA A 97 -10.78 -2.26 7.35
N ALA A 98 -12.07 -2.34 7.00
CA ALA A 98 -12.51 -2.48 5.61
C ALA A 98 -12.05 -1.30 4.73
N LEU A 99 -12.23 -0.05 5.21
CA LEU A 99 -11.80 1.14 4.48
C LEU A 99 -10.27 1.21 4.36
N ILE A 100 -9.52 0.89 5.42
CA ILE A 100 -8.06 0.85 5.40
C ILE A 100 -7.55 -0.17 4.37
N ASN A 101 -8.08 -1.40 4.36
CA ASN A 101 -7.67 -2.43 3.41
C ASN A 101 -7.96 -2.04 1.95
N VAL A 102 -9.05 -1.29 1.72
CA VAL A 102 -9.36 -0.75 0.39
C VAL A 102 -8.36 0.32 0.01
N ALA A 103 -8.06 1.27 0.89
CA ALA A 103 -7.03 2.27 0.63
C ALA A 103 -5.66 1.63 0.35
N LEU A 104 -5.29 0.60 1.11
CA LEU A 104 -4.08 -0.20 0.89
C LEU A 104 -4.10 -0.90 -0.47
N THR A 105 -5.25 -1.46 -0.89
CA THR A 105 -5.44 -2.04 -2.23
C THR A 105 -5.19 -1.00 -3.33
N LEU A 106 -5.70 0.21 -3.15
CA LEU A 106 -5.54 1.31 -4.10
C LEU A 106 -4.08 1.80 -4.16
N ALA A 107 -3.44 1.97 -3.00
CA ALA A 107 -2.04 2.39 -2.90
C ALA A 107 -1.05 1.32 -3.41
N ASN A 108 -1.43 0.04 -3.33
CA ASN A 108 -0.66 -1.05 -3.91
C ASN A 108 -0.67 -1.04 -5.45
N ASN A 109 -1.62 -0.34 -6.09
CA ASN A 109 -1.63 -0.23 -7.54
C ASN A 109 -0.51 0.73 -8.01
N PRO A 110 0.47 0.25 -8.80
CA PRO A 110 1.64 1.05 -9.17
C PRO A 110 1.29 2.27 -10.02
N ALA A 111 0.23 2.20 -10.84
CA ALA A 111 -0.20 3.34 -11.65
C ALA A 111 -0.88 4.43 -10.81
N VAL A 112 -1.56 4.06 -9.71
CA VAL A 112 -2.13 5.02 -8.76
C VAL A 112 -1.01 5.65 -7.91
N ALA A 113 -0.09 4.84 -7.41
CA ALA A 113 1.07 5.30 -6.63
C ALA A 113 2.00 6.21 -7.45
N ALA A 114 2.20 5.92 -8.74
CA ALA A 114 2.97 6.78 -9.63
C ALA A 114 2.29 8.13 -9.91
N ALA A 115 0.96 8.20 -9.80
CA ALA A 115 0.21 9.44 -10.01
C ALA A 115 0.27 10.41 -8.81
N ASP A 116 0.64 9.93 -7.63
CA ASP A 116 0.83 10.72 -6.41
C ASP A 116 1.90 10.09 -5.52
N ASN A 117 3.09 10.71 -5.49
CA ASN A 117 4.25 10.20 -4.77
C ASN A 117 4.09 10.19 -3.23
N THR A 118 3.10 10.87 -2.68
CA THR A 118 2.82 10.89 -1.23
C THR A 118 1.72 9.91 -0.83
N LEU A 119 1.10 9.20 -1.80
CA LEU A 119 0.03 8.25 -1.54
C LEU A 119 0.47 7.12 -0.61
N VAL A 120 1.62 6.53 -0.91
CA VAL A 120 2.14 5.36 -0.19
C VAL A 120 2.35 5.70 1.29
N ASP A 121 3.01 6.83 1.56
CA ASP A 121 3.27 7.28 2.92
C ASP A 121 1.97 7.59 3.68
N ALA A 122 1.07 8.35 3.06
CA ALA A 122 -0.20 8.75 3.68
C ALA A 122 -1.10 7.54 4.01
N VAL A 123 -1.18 6.55 3.11
CA VAL A 123 -1.99 5.36 3.33
C VAL A 123 -1.32 4.40 4.32
N GLY A 124 0.01 4.24 4.24
CA GLY A 124 0.77 3.43 5.20
C GLY A 124 0.64 3.97 6.63
N GLU A 125 0.78 5.28 6.79
CA GLU A 125 0.61 5.96 8.08
C GLU A 125 -0.81 5.80 8.64
N ALA A 126 -1.84 6.05 7.82
CA ALA A 126 -3.22 5.90 8.24
C ALA A 126 -3.55 4.46 8.66
N ALA A 127 -3.02 3.47 7.92
CA ALA A 127 -3.18 2.06 8.26
C ALA A 127 -2.51 1.70 9.60
N ALA A 128 -1.30 2.21 9.85
CA ALA A 128 -0.59 2.00 11.12
C ALA A 128 -1.35 2.63 12.30
N ASN A 129 -1.78 3.88 12.15
CA ASN A 129 -2.55 4.60 13.17
C ASN A 129 -3.88 3.91 13.48
N ALA A 130 -4.59 3.43 12.45
CA ALA A 130 -5.84 2.69 12.62
C ALA A 130 -5.61 1.36 13.35
N ALA A 131 -4.63 0.57 12.93
CA ALA A 131 -4.29 -0.70 13.59
C ALA A 131 -3.88 -0.49 15.05
N TYR A 132 -3.08 0.55 15.33
CA TYR A 132 -2.69 0.91 16.69
C TYR A 132 -3.92 1.24 17.56
N ALA A 133 -4.81 2.11 17.08
CA ALA A 133 -6.02 2.50 17.79
C ALA A 133 -6.95 1.31 18.11
N MET A 134 -6.99 0.31 17.22
CA MET A 134 -7.80 -0.91 17.40
C MET A 134 -7.14 -1.96 18.28
N THR A 135 -5.83 -1.92 18.52
CA THR A 135 -5.09 -3.07 19.08
C THR A 135 -5.63 -3.54 20.43
N ALA A 136 -6.12 -2.61 21.27
CA ALA A 136 -6.68 -2.95 22.57
C ALA A 136 -8.19 -3.25 22.54
N THR A 137 -8.93 -2.65 21.61
CA THR A 137 -10.41 -2.69 21.60
C THR A 137 -10.98 -3.73 20.63
N ASP A 138 -10.29 -3.97 19.51
CA ASP A 138 -10.61 -4.99 18.52
C ASP A 138 -9.32 -5.54 17.87
N PRO A 139 -8.64 -6.48 18.56
CA PRO A 139 -7.42 -7.09 18.05
C PRO A 139 -7.61 -7.83 16.72
N ALA A 140 -8.83 -8.31 16.42
CA ALA A 140 -9.10 -9.03 15.17
C ALA A 140 -9.08 -8.08 13.96
N SER A 141 -9.70 -6.91 14.09
CA SER A 141 -9.66 -5.88 13.04
C SER A 141 -8.26 -5.29 12.87
N SER A 142 -7.51 -5.08 13.97
CA SER A 142 -6.09 -4.71 13.91
C SER A 142 -5.23 -5.75 13.17
N ALA A 143 -5.38 -7.03 13.54
CA ALA A 143 -4.66 -8.14 12.90
C ALA A 143 -5.03 -8.31 11.42
N ASN A 144 -6.27 -7.99 11.04
CA ASN A 144 -6.72 -7.98 9.65
C ASN A 144 -5.91 -6.98 8.81
N ILE A 145 -5.79 -5.73 9.28
CA ILE A 145 -4.98 -4.69 8.62
C ILE A 145 -3.52 -5.14 8.53
N GLN A 146 -2.94 -5.62 9.63
CA GLN A 146 -1.54 -6.10 9.67
C GLN A 146 -1.29 -7.24 8.67
N SER A 147 -2.19 -8.22 8.63
CA SER A 147 -2.12 -9.34 7.69
C SER A 147 -2.25 -8.88 6.24
N PHE A 148 -3.14 -7.91 5.99
CA PHE A 148 -3.30 -7.32 4.68
C PHE A 148 -2.00 -6.64 4.23
N VAL A 149 -1.42 -5.76 5.06
CA VAL A 149 -0.13 -5.10 4.77
C VAL A 149 0.98 -6.13 4.50
N ALA A 150 1.07 -7.19 5.31
CA ALA A 150 2.06 -8.25 5.11
C ALA A 150 1.86 -9.04 3.80
N SER A 151 0.62 -9.12 3.30
CA SER A 151 0.30 -9.78 2.03
C SER A 151 0.58 -8.92 0.79
N ILE A 152 0.73 -7.60 0.95
CA ILE A 152 0.96 -6.69 -0.16
C ILE A 152 2.39 -6.84 -0.70
N ASN A 153 2.56 -7.06 -2.00
CA ASN A 153 3.88 -7.05 -2.64
C ASN A 153 4.34 -5.63 -3.06
N ASN A 154 4.34 -4.68 -2.10
CA ASN A 154 4.80 -3.30 -2.30
C ASN A 154 5.66 -2.89 -1.10
N GLY A 155 6.98 -3.01 -1.27
CA GLY A 155 7.97 -2.72 -0.24
C GLY A 155 7.86 -1.31 0.35
N PRO A 156 7.73 -0.25 -0.48
CA PRO A 156 7.50 1.11 0.01
C PRO A 156 6.27 1.22 0.94
N LEU A 157 5.15 0.58 0.59
CA LEU A 157 3.93 0.63 1.40
C LEU A 157 4.08 -0.12 2.73
N GLN A 158 4.74 -1.28 2.72
CA GLN A 158 5.09 -1.99 3.96
C GLN A 158 6.01 -1.15 4.86
N MET A 159 7.02 -0.51 4.27
CA MET A 159 7.96 0.36 4.99
C MET A 159 7.25 1.58 5.60
N ALA A 160 6.37 2.25 4.84
CA ALA A 160 5.58 3.37 5.33
C ALA A 160 4.73 2.97 6.55
N TYR A 161 4.05 1.82 6.47
CA TYR A 161 3.30 1.26 7.60
C TYR A 161 4.18 1.00 8.82
N MET A 162 5.32 0.31 8.64
CA MET A 162 6.23 -0.01 9.74
C MET A 162 6.83 1.25 10.40
N ASN A 163 7.24 2.23 9.61
CA ASN A 163 7.83 3.47 10.12
C ASN A 163 6.82 4.27 10.98
N ALA A 164 5.56 4.33 10.55
CA ALA A 164 4.50 4.98 11.30
C ALA A 164 4.16 4.22 12.61
N ASN A 165 4.20 2.89 12.57
CA ASN A 165 3.91 2.06 13.74
C ASN A 165 4.97 2.19 14.86
N VAL A 166 6.23 2.48 14.51
CA VAL A 166 7.33 2.66 15.48
C VAL A 166 7.28 4.03 16.17
N GLY A 167 6.62 5.04 15.58
CA GLY A 167 6.49 6.39 16.14
C GLY A 167 5.41 6.57 17.21
N GLY A 168 4.54 5.58 17.44
CA GLY A 168 3.33 5.69 18.27
C GLY A 168 3.44 5.25 19.74
N GLY A 169 4.53 4.61 20.16
CA GLY A 169 4.72 4.21 21.56
C GLY A 169 5.53 2.93 21.74
N SER A 170 6.40 2.95 22.76
CA SER A 170 7.33 1.90 23.18
C SER A 170 6.84 0.45 23.06
N ASN A 171 7.61 -0.35 22.31
CA ASN A 171 7.91 -1.78 22.47
C ASN A 171 6.89 -2.70 23.18
N THR A 172 6.17 -3.51 22.39
CA THR A 172 6.34 -4.98 22.40
C THR A 172 5.80 -5.54 21.09
N GLN A 173 6.70 -5.77 20.14
CA GLN A 173 6.41 -6.55 18.95
C GLN A 173 6.36 -8.03 19.35
N THR A 174 5.21 -8.52 19.82
CA THR A 174 4.90 -9.93 19.60
C THR A 174 4.62 -10.07 18.11
N VAL A 175 5.64 -10.51 17.38
CA VAL A 175 5.47 -11.13 16.07
C VAL A 175 4.56 -12.35 16.29
N GLN A 176 3.24 -12.15 16.27
CA GLN A 176 2.31 -13.24 16.00
C GLN A 176 2.42 -13.50 14.50
N THR A 177 3.40 -14.32 14.15
CA THR A 177 3.39 -15.09 12.92
C THR A 177 2.02 -15.76 12.86
N ALA A 178 1.17 -15.29 11.94
CA ALA A 178 -0.03 -16.01 11.58
C ALA A 178 0.40 -17.46 11.27
N GLN A 179 -0.05 -18.40 12.11
CA GLN A 179 0.05 -19.83 11.83
C GLN A 179 -0.79 -20.10 10.58
N ASN A 180 -0.16 -19.94 9.42
CA ASN A 180 -0.65 -20.56 8.20
C ASN A 180 -0.15 -22.00 8.26
N THR A 181 -1.10 -22.93 8.45
CA THR A 181 -0.91 -24.36 8.29
C THR A 181 -0.55 -24.64 6.83
N GLN A 182 0.71 -24.43 6.48
CA GLN A 182 1.33 -25.03 5.32
C GLN A 182 2.56 -25.77 5.82
N GLN A 183 2.52 -27.09 5.73
CA GLN A 183 3.69 -27.94 5.87
C GLN A 183 4.74 -27.49 4.85
N ALA A 184 5.70 -26.68 5.31
CA ALA A 184 6.96 -26.44 4.63
C ALA A 184 8.06 -26.95 5.55
N THR A 185 8.63 -28.09 5.17
CA THR A 185 9.81 -28.70 5.77
C THR A 185 10.95 -27.68 5.74
N GLN A 186 11.35 -27.16 6.90
CA GLN A 186 12.43 -26.18 7.03
C GLN A 186 13.77 -26.79 6.59
N GLN A 187 14.45 -26.16 5.64
CA GLN A 187 15.91 -26.20 5.57
C GLN A 187 16.47 -24.83 5.92
N ASN A 188 16.89 -24.72 7.16
CA ASN A 188 17.57 -23.58 7.75
C ASN A 188 19.02 -23.58 7.25
N THR A 189 19.42 -22.59 6.44
CA THR A 189 20.85 -22.41 6.09
C THR A 189 21.48 -21.45 7.08
N THR A 190 22.06 -22.01 8.14
CA THR A 190 22.96 -21.30 9.06
C THR A 190 24.38 -21.41 8.51
N THR A 191 25.00 -20.28 8.15
CA THR A 191 26.45 -20.24 7.82
C THR A 191 27.26 -20.37 9.11
N VAL A 192 27.69 -21.59 9.43
CA VAL A 192 28.71 -21.85 10.45
C VAL A 192 30.05 -21.98 9.74
N VAL A 193 30.98 -21.06 9.96
CA VAL A 193 32.37 -21.21 9.50
C VAL A 193 33.02 -22.33 10.31
N ARG A 194 33.07 -23.52 9.73
CA ARG A 194 33.78 -24.69 10.24
C ARG A 194 35.15 -24.75 9.55
N VAL A 195 36.22 -24.71 10.34
CA VAL A 195 37.57 -25.08 9.89
C VAL A 195 37.54 -26.58 9.56
N VAL A 196 37.83 -26.93 8.30
CA VAL A 196 37.81 -28.31 7.79
C VAL A 196 39.19 -28.95 7.98
N PRO A 197 39.33 -30.09 8.69
CA PRO A 197 40.51 -30.93 8.57
C PRO A 197 40.49 -31.72 7.25
N GLN A 198 41.62 -31.80 6.55
CA GLN A 198 41.79 -32.49 5.26
C GLN A 198 41.43 -34.00 5.32
N PRO A 199 40.87 -34.57 4.25
CA PRO A 199 40.63 -36.01 4.15
C PRO A 199 41.91 -36.78 3.81
N VAL A 200 42.16 -37.87 4.56
CA VAL A 200 43.14 -38.90 4.18
C VAL A 200 42.48 -39.85 3.16
N THR A 201 43.11 -39.99 2.00
CA THR A 201 42.68 -40.91 0.93
C THR A 201 43.14 -42.33 1.26
N PRO A 202 42.30 -43.38 1.17
CA PRO A 202 42.77 -44.75 1.26
C PRO A 202 43.52 -45.15 -0.03
N GLU A 203 44.78 -45.59 0.10
CA GLU A 203 45.58 -46.13 -1.01
C GLU A 203 44.99 -47.46 -1.50
N VAL A 204 44.57 -47.49 -2.78
CA VAL A 204 44.33 -48.72 -3.53
C VAL A 204 45.62 -49.02 -4.32
N PRO A 205 46.26 -50.18 -4.17
CA PRO A 205 47.44 -50.52 -4.97
C PRO A 205 47.04 -50.68 -6.44
N VAL A 206 47.57 -49.80 -7.30
CA VAL A 206 47.44 -49.90 -8.76
C VAL A 206 48.42 -50.97 -9.26
N ILE A 207 47.89 -52.08 -9.76
CA ILE A 207 48.64 -53.01 -10.62
C ILE A 207 48.70 -52.35 -12.00
N VAL A 208 49.89 -51.90 -12.40
CA VAL A 208 50.12 -51.28 -13.71
C VAL A 208 50.36 -52.39 -14.74
N GLU A 209 49.35 -52.71 -15.55
CA GLU A 209 49.57 -53.42 -16.81
C GLU A 209 49.98 -52.39 -17.90
N PRO A 210 51.11 -52.60 -18.60
CA PRO A 210 51.56 -51.68 -19.64
C PRO A 210 50.70 -51.84 -20.92
N ASN A 211 50.05 -50.74 -21.34
CA ASN A 211 49.37 -50.66 -22.63
C ASN A 211 50.43 -50.49 -23.75
N PRO A 212 50.41 -51.28 -24.84
CA PRO A 212 51.60 -51.57 -25.65
C PRO A 212 51.94 -50.59 -26.79
N ASP A 213 51.45 -49.34 -26.77
CA ASP A 213 51.50 -48.48 -27.97
C ASP A 213 52.16 -47.09 -27.81
N GLN A 214 53.20 -46.97 -26.97
CA GLN A 214 54.13 -45.84 -27.09
C GLN A 214 55.59 -46.28 -27.02
N SER A 215 56.07 -46.74 -28.17
CA SER A 215 57.49 -46.81 -28.53
C SER A 215 58.01 -45.40 -28.81
N GLY A 216 59.11 -45.01 -28.14
CA GLY A 216 59.83 -43.76 -28.40
C GLY A 216 60.98 -43.51 -27.43
N SER A 217 62.17 -44.06 -27.74
CA SER A 217 63.44 -43.88 -27.02
C SER A 217 64.03 -42.46 -27.23
N PRO A 218 64.89 -41.97 -26.31
CA PRO A 218 66.28 -41.81 -26.75
C PRO A 218 67.37 -42.07 -25.68
N THR A 219 68.54 -42.48 -26.23
CA THR A 219 69.93 -42.55 -25.72
C THR A 219 70.30 -43.53 -24.62
#